data_AF-A0A9C8DGP4-F1
#
_entry.id   AF-A0A9C8DGP4-F1
#
_cell.length_a   1.000
_cell.length_b   1.000
_cell.length_c   1.000
_cell.angle_alpha   90.00
_cell.angle_beta   90.00
_cell.angle_gamma   90.00
#
_symmetry.space_group_name_H-M   'P 1'
#
loop_
_entity.id
_entity.type
_entity.pdbx_description
1 polymer ?
#
loop_
_entity_poly.entity_id
_entity_poly.type
_entity_poly.pdbx_seq_one_letter_code
_entity_poly.pdbx_strand_id
1 'polypeptide(L)'
;MKLTYDPRYNVAYIHLKEKTAEVETAHISEELNIDLAPDGTVYGIKLLNANEQLMPTPNGKLIVVNPPGFDSPPLGAFCLQSLLIPRPLAAG
;
A
#
# COMPACT_ATOMS: atom_id res chain seq x y z
N MET A 1 -5.19 10.84 2.99
CA MET A 1 -5.48 9.69 3.86
C MET A 1 -6.28 10.14 5.07
N LYS A 2 -7.30 9.39 5.49
CA LYS A 2 -8.14 9.66 6.67
C LYS A 2 -8.45 8.34 7.39
N LEU A 3 -8.23 8.29 8.71
CA LEU A 3 -8.63 7.18 9.56
C LEU A 3 -9.84 7.60 10.39
N THR A 4 -10.89 6.79 10.41
CA THR A 4 -12.07 6.97 11.27
C THR A 4 -12.41 5.69 12.01
N TYR A 5 -12.93 5.81 13.22
CA TYR A 5 -13.37 4.67 14.04
C TYR A 5 -14.81 4.92 14.50
N ASP A 6 -15.69 3.95 14.25
CA ASP A 6 -17.05 3.93 14.78
C ASP A 6 -17.14 2.91 15.92
N PRO A 7 -17.18 3.35 17.19
CA PRO A 7 -17.23 2.46 18.33
C PRO A 7 -18.56 1.71 18.46
N ARG A 8 -19.64 2.15 17.80
CA ARG A 8 -20.94 1.46 17.88
C ARG A 8 -20.92 0.12 17.17
N TYR A 9 -20.20 0.06 16.05
CA TYR A 9 -20.03 -1.15 15.26
C TYR A 9 -18.68 -1.82 15.47
N ASN A 10 -17.77 -1.20 16.22
CA ASN A 10 -16.39 -1.64 16.38
C ASN A 10 -15.67 -1.82 15.03
N VAL A 11 -15.75 -0.77 14.21
CA VAL A 11 -15.22 -0.76 12.84
C VAL A 11 -14.34 0.46 12.66
N ALA A 12 -13.19 0.28 12.02
CA ALA A 12 -12.34 1.36 11.56
C ALA A 12 -12.28 1.40 10.03
N TYR A 13 -12.24 2.60 9.49
CA TYR A 13 -12.08 2.86 8.06
C TYR A 13 -10.81 3.66 7.83
N ILE A 14 -9.95 3.13 6.97
CA ILE A 14 -8.78 3.82 6.42
C ILE A 14 -9.15 4.23 5.00
N HIS A 15 -9.39 5.52 4.79
CA HIS A 15 -9.54 6.11 3.47
C HIS A 15 -8.15 6.48 2.94
N LEU A 16 -7.71 5.81 1.87
CA LEU A 16 -6.42 6.07 1.25
C LEU A 16 -6.52 7.31 0.34
N LYS A 17 -7.61 7.44 -0.40
CA LYS A 17 -7.90 8.51 -1.37
C LYS A 17 -9.32 9.04 -1.19
N GLU A 18 -9.59 10.24 -1.71
CA GLU A 18 -10.97 10.70 -1.88
C GLU A 18 -11.67 9.81 -2.90
N LYS A 19 -12.91 9.39 -2.60
CA LYS A 19 -13.70 8.58 -3.53
C LYS A 19 -14.20 9.46 -4.68
N THR A 20 -13.63 9.28 -5.86
CA THR A 20 -14.00 9.99 -7.10
C THR A 20 -14.70 9.09 -8.12
N ALA A 21 -14.76 7.79 -7.84
CA ALA A 21 -15.41 6.77 -8.66
C ALA A 21 -16.33 5.90 -7.81
N GLU A 22 -17.24 5.20 -8.46
CA GLU A 22 -17.99 4.11 -7.83
C GLU A 22 -17.02 2.99 -7.47
N VAL A 23 -17.13 2.49 -6.24
CA VAL A 23 -16.28 1.43 -5.71
C VAL A 23 -17.15 0.31 -5.19
N GLU A 24 -16.70 -0.92 -5.41
CA GLU A 24 -17.28 -2.12 -4.81
C GLU A 24 -16.52 -2.47 -3.54
N THR A 25 -17.25 -2.91 -2.51
CA THR A 25 -16.63 -3.44 -1.29
C THR A 25 -16.42 -4.94 -1.45
N ALA A 26 -15.17 -5.35 -1.66
CA ALA A 26 -14.78 -6.75 -1.61
C ALA A 26 -14.68 -7.22 -0.16
N HIS A 27 -15.39 -8.31 0.15
CA HIS A 27 -15.22 -9.03 1.41
C HIS A 27 -13.99 -9.93 1.31
N ILE A 28 -12.99 -9.67 2.15
CA ILE A 28 -11.72 -10.42 2.12
C ILE A 28 -11.74 -11.50 3.21
N SER A 29 -12.22 -11.14 4.40
CA SER A 29 -12.39 -12.04 5.54
C SER A 29 -13.39 -11.45 6.53
N GLU A 30 -13.73 -12.23 7.57
CA GLU A 30 -14.52 -11.78 8.72
C GLU A 30 -13.94 -10.55 9.44
N GLU A 31 -12.64 -10.27 9.24
CA GLU A 31 -11.92 -9.17 9.89
C GLU A 31 -11.67 -7.97 8.97
N LEU A 32 -11.89 -8.12 7.66
CA LEU A 32 -11.40 -7.16 6.66
C LEU A 32 -12.27 -7.08 5.41
N ASN A 33 -12.64 -5.86 5.04
CA ASN A 33 -13.15 -5.55 3.70
C ASN A 33 -12.29 -4.48 3.02
N ILE A 34 -12.30 -4.47 1.69
CA ILE A 34 -11.56 -3.50 0.86
C ILE A 34 -12.51 -2.85 -0.14
N ASP A 35 -12.45 -1.52 -0.25
CA ASP A 35 -13.17 -0.76 -1.28
C ASP A 35 -12.28 -0.61 -2.52
N LEU A 36 -12.71 -1.19 -3.64
CA LEU A 36 -12.00 -1.29 -4.91
C LEU A 36 -12.78 -0.63 -6.04
N ALA A 37 -12.10 0.13 -6.88
CA ALA A 37 -12.65 0.54 -8.18
C ALA A 37 -12.41 -0.56 -9.24
N PRO A 38 -13.13 -0.51 -10.39
CA PRO A 38 -12.97 -1.50 -11.47
C PRO A 38 -11.55 -1.59 -12.05
N ASP A 39 -10.76 -0.54 -11.94
CA ASP A 39 -9.35 -0.49 -12.37
C ASP A 39 -8.39 -1.12 -11.34
N GLY A 40 -8.91 -1.65 -10.23
CA GLY A 40 -8.14 -2.23 -9.14
C GLY A 40 -7.60 -1.20 -8.13
N THR A 41 -7.90 0.10 -8.30
CA THR A 41 -7.49 1.13 -7.34
C THR A 41 -8.16 0.87 -5.98
N VAL A 42 -7.35 0.77 -4.92
CA VAL A 42 -7.82 0.69 -3.54
C VAL A 42 -8.15 2.09 -3.01
N TYR A 43 -9.40 2.30 -2.63
CA TYR A 43 -9.86 3.57 -2.04
C TYR A 43 -9.94 3.52 -0.52
N GLY A 44 -10.32 2.36 0.03
CA GLY A 44 -10.59 2.21 1.44
C GLY A 44 -10.31 0.82 1.96
N ILE A 45 -9.95 0.74 3.25
CA ILE A 45 -9.81 -0.50 3.99
C ILE A 45 -10.72 -0.40 5.21
N LYS A 46 -11.54 -1.42 5.43
CA LYS A 46 -12.46 -1.51 6.57
C LYS A 46 -12.03 -2.66 7.47
N LEU A 47 -11.60 -2.32 8.69
CA LEU A 47 -11.25 -3.28 9.74
C LEU A 47 -12.50 -3.59 10.55
N LEU A 48 -12.88 -4.86 10.61
CA LEU A 48 -13.99 -5.38 11.40
C LEU A 48 -13.43 -5.90 12.73
N ASN A 49 -14.02 -5.54 13.87
CA ASN A 49 -13.41 -5.72 15.21
C ASN A 49 -12.14 -4.85 15.40
N ALA A 50 -12.25 -3.56 15.10
CA ALA A 50 -11.09 -2.68 14.98
C ALA A 50 -10.37 -2.40 16.30
N ASN A 51 -11.02 -2.53 17.46
CA ASN A 51 -10.36 -2.37 18.75
C ASN A 51 -9.22 -3.40 18.98
N GLU A 52 -9.44 -4.67 18.65
CA GLU A 52 -8.46 -5.74 18.76
C GLU A 52 -7.32 -5.55 17.76
N GLN A 53 -7.64 -5.08 16.55
CA GLN A 53 -6.66 -4.87 15.50
C GLN A 53 -5.80 -3.61 15.71
N LEU A 54 -6.40 -2.48 16.15
CA LEU A 54 -5.70 -1.20 16.28
C LEU A 54 -5.11 -0.96 17.68
N MET A 55 -5.74 -1.52 18.71
CA MET A 55 -5.35 -1.33 20.11
C MET A 55 -5.35 -2.68 20.85
N PRO A 56 -4.52 -3.66 20.41
CA PRO A 56 -4.46 -4.97 21.07
C PRO A 56 -3.98 -4.88 22.53
N THR A 57 -3.39 -3.75 22.91
CA THR A 57 -3.02 -3.43 24.28
C THR A 57 -3.42 -1.99 24.63
N PRO A 58 -3.55 -1.63 25.92
CA PRO A 58 -3.89 -0.26 26.34
C PRO A 58 -2.94 0.82 25.82
N ASN A 59 -1.70 0.45 25.51
CA ASN A 59 -0.66 1.34 24.95
C ASN A 59 -0.33 1.02 23.48
N GLY A 60 -1.21 0.29 22.78
CA GLY A 60 -1.04 -0.03 21.37
C GLY A 60 -0.89 1.23 20.54
N LYS A 61 0.02 1.20 19.55
CA LYS A 61 0.29 2.32 18.66
C LYS A 61 0.15 1.87 17.22
N LEU A 62 -0.73 2.54 16.46
CA LEU A 62 -0.76 2.41 15.00
C LEU A 62 0.38 3.23 14.40
N ILE A 63 1.28 2.57 13.67
CA ILE A 63 2.35 3.23 12.92
C ILE A 63 1.99 3.19 11.43
N VAL A 64 1.89 4.37 10.83
CA VAL A 64 1.73 4.51 9.37
C VAL A 64 3.06 4.96 8.80
N VAL A 65 3.67 4.12 7.96
CA VAL A 65 4.91 4.44 7.26
C VAL A 65 4.58 4.66 5.79
N ASN A 66 4.92 5.84 5.28
CA ASN A 66 5.01 6.07 3.84
C ASN A 66 6.49 5.94 3.47
N PRO A 67 6.96 4.77 3.01
CA PRO A 67 8.34 4.65 2.56
C PRO A 67 8.56 5.57 1.35
N PRO A 68 9.79 6.09 1.14
CA PRO A 68 10.12 6.76 -0.12
C PRO A 68 9.75 5.80 -1.26
N GLY A 69 8.90 6.28 -2.17
CA GLY A 69 8.21 5.43 -3.13
C GLY A 69 9.17 4.61 -3.99
N PHE A 70 8.66 3.47 -4.48
CA PHE A 70 9.23 2.72 -5.61
C PHE A 70 9.32 3.53 -6.92
N ASP A 71 9.14 4.86 -6.87
CA ASP A 71 9.29 5.82 -7.97
C ASP A 71 10.59 6.65 -7.87
N SER A 72 11.61 6.13 -7.19
CA SER A 72 12.98 6.62 -7.34
C SER A 72 13.83 5.53 -7.99
N PRO A 73 14.26 5.65 -9.26
CA PRO A 73 15.45 4.91 -9.66
C PRO A 73 16.56 5.31 -8.68
N PRO A 74 17.42 4.37 -8.23
CA PRO A 74 18.47 4.70 -7.29
C PRO A 74 19.32 5.83 -7.88
N LEU A 75 19.33 6.98 -7.22
CA LEU A 75 20.40 7.97 -7.34
C LEU A 75 21.69 7.30 -6.85
N GLY A 76 22.30 6.48 -7.71
CA GLY A 76 23.53 5.76 -7.38
C GLY A 76 23.78 4.41 -8.06
N ALA A 77 22.85 3.82 -8.81
CA ALA A 77 23.18 2.65 -9.64
C ALA A 77 23.40 3.08 -11.08
N PHE A 78 24.51 3.78 -11.31
CA PHE A 78 25.16 3.74 -12.61
C PHE A 78 25.31 2.26 -12.99
N CYS A 79 24.60 1.88 -14.03
CA CYS A 79 24.69 0.58 -14.65
C CYS A 79 26.15 0.37 -15.06
N LEU A 80 26.92 -0.38 -14.26
CA LEU A 80 28.22 -0.92 -14.65
C LEU A 80 28.00 -2.11 -15.59
N GLN A 81 27.16 -1.95 -16.63
CA GLN A 81 27.08 -2.86 -17.75
C GLN A 81 27.82 -2.22 -18.92
N SER A 82 29.15 -2.25 -18.88
CA SER A 82 30.02 -2.15 -20.08
C SER A 82 31.52 -2.36 -19.80
N LEU A 83 31.93 -2.98 -18.69
CA LEU A 83 33.28 -3.56 -18.59
C LEU A 83 33.16 -5.08 -18.61
N LEU A 84 33.78 -5.70 -19.62
CA LEU A 84 33.90 -7.14 -19.92
C LEU A 84 32.99 -7.70 -21.02
N ILE A 85 33.00 -7.08 -22.20
CA ILE A 85 33.00 -7.87 -23.45
C ILE A 85 34.19 -7.38 -24.29
N PRO A 86 35.21 -8.22 -24.57
CA PRO A 86 36.24 -7.85 -25.54
C PRO A 86 35.62 -7.79 -26.94
N ARG A 87 35.81 -6.66 -27.63
CA ARG A 87 35.46 -6.52 -29.05
C ARG A 87 36.29 -7.51 -29.88
N PRO A 88 35.70 -8.20 -30.88
CA PRO A 88 36.51 -8.90 -31.87
C PRO A 88 37.30 -7.85 -32.68
N LEU A 89 38.61 -8.09 -32.80
CA LEU A 89 39.48 -7.33 -33.68
C LEU A 89 39.00 -7.59 -35.12
N ALA A 90 38.58 -6.53 -35.81
CA ALA A 90 38.35 -6.59 -37.25
C ALA A 90 39.68 -6.97 -37.94
N ALA A 91 39.73 -8.16 -38.53
CA ALA A 91 40.78 -8.52 -39.47
C ALA A 91 40.37 -7.98 -40.85
N GLY A 92 41.23 -7.10 -41.39
CA GLY A 92 41.31 -6.83 -42.82
C GLY A 92 42.14 -7.88 -43.54
#